data_AF-A0A524IYS6-F1
#
_entry.id   AF-A0A524IYS6-F1
#
_cell.length_a   1.000
_cell.length_b   1.000
_cell.length_c   1.000
_cell.angle_alpha   90.00
_cell.angle_beta   90.00
_cell.angle_gamma   90.00
#
_symmetry.space_group_name_H-M   'P 1'
#
loop_
_entity.id
_entity.type
_entity.pdbx_description
1 polymer ?
#
loop_
_entity_poly.entity_id
_entity_poly.type
_entity_poly.pdbx_seq_one_letter_code
_entity_poly.pdbx_strand_id
1 'polypeptide(L)'
;MAKKNEEEVACPVCGKNVGLEVPSCPHCGAEFDDHEEEPVGAAAAQSEAVDEEVACPVCGAAVGLSITSCPKCGAEFEEEEIEEVIEVEEKQVFKEDISEDEPVPMKAAVKAKPKPTPAAKPKAKPKPKGHVPLMADLPASIMDFRVIGVALIILGIIGAQVALMIDWYWGWVPPIEDNLGLFIAIPVVLLFGGILAFMLIKKALSGGKELPSIMPSMMLSIFLFAIFALIVMVMWDPINSALQDSKGAVAGGFLIALIVGVLLLFM
;
A
#
# COMPACT_ATOMS: atom_id res chain seq x y z
N MET A 1 5.53 50.91 -4.73
CA MET A 1 4.07 50.81 -4.65
C MET A 1 3.67 49.67 -5.57
N ALA A 2 3.46 48.48 -5.01
CA ALA A 2 3.07 47.29 -5.77
C ALA A 2 1.59 47.42 -6.14
N LYS A 3 1.26 47.32 -7.42
CA LYS A 3 -0.12 47.14 -7.87
C LYS A 3 -0.59 45.79 -7.35
N LYS A 4 -1.52 45.78 -6.38
CA LYS A 4 -2.33 44.60 -6.09
C LYS A 4 -3.02 44.23 -7.40
N ASN A 5 -2.80 43.02 -7.87
CA ASN A 5 -3.57 42.44 -8.95
C ASN A 5 -4.93 42.13 -8.31
N GLU A 6 -5.92 43.00 -8.55
CA GLU A 6 -7.28 42.79 -8.08
C GLU A 6 -7.84 41.60 -8.84
N GLU A 7 -8.07 40.49 -8.14
CA GLU A 7 -8.67 39.28 -8.72
C GLU A 7 -10.14 39.59 -9.06
N GLU A 8 -10.46 39.54 -10.36
CA GLU A 8 -11.79 39.80 -10.90
C GLU A 8 -12.49 38.47 -11.26
N VAL A 9 -13.76 38.33 -10.89
CA VAL A 9 -14.61 37.18 -11.23
C VAL A 9 -15.84 37.65 -12.03
N ALA A 10 -16.30 36.87 -12.99
CA ALA A 10 -17.48 37.19 -13.77
C ALA A 10 -18.76 36.95 -12.96
N CYS A 11 -19.63 37.96 -12.87
CA CYS A 11 -20.93 37.83 -12.21
C CYS A 11 -21.79 36.76 -12.91
N PRO A 12 -22.36 35.76 -12.20
CA PRO A 12 -23.16 34.69 -12.80
C PRO A 12 -24.48 35.19 -13.39
N VAL A 13 -24.97 36.35 -12.96
CA VAL A 13 -26.24 36.91 -13.42
C VAL A 13 -26.08 37.76 -14.69
N CYS A 14 -25.01 38.54 -14.80
CA CYS A 14 -24.84 39.49 -15.92
C CYS A 14 -23.56 39.32 -16.74
N GLY A 15 -22.68 38.40 -16.35
CA GLY A 15 -21.44 38.05 -17.06
C GLY A 15 -20.35 39.13 -17.04
N LYS A 16 -20.53 40.22 -16.29
CA LYS A 16 -19.52 41.28 -16.16
C LYS A 16 -18.59 41.00 -14.99
N ASN A 17 -17.32 41.34 -15.18
CA ASN A 17 -16.30 41.23 -14.15
C ASN A 17 -16.63 42.12 -12.95
N VAL A 18 -16.51 41.56 -11.77
CA VAL A 18 -16.64 42.21 -10.47
C VAL A 18 -15.48 41.78 -9.59
N GLY A 19 -15.04 42.65 -8.67
CA GLY A 19 -14.01 42.26 -7.69
C GLY A 19 -14.56 41.28 -6.66
N LEU A 20 -13.72 40.38 -6.15
CA LEU A 20 -14.13 39.35 -5.17
C LEU A 20 -14.70 39.92 -3.85
N GLU A 21 -14.39 41.17 -3.51
CA GLU A 21 -14.74 41.77 -2.21
C GLU A 21 -16.01 42.64 -2.26
N VAL A 22 -16.80 42.61 -3.35
CA VAL A 22 -18.05 43.39 -3.42
C VAL A 22 -19.25 42.53 -3.01
N PRO A 23 -20.09 42.95 -2.04
CA PRO A 23 -21.24 42.17 -1.56
C PRO A 23 -22.42 42.16 -2.55
N SER A 24 -22.35 42.99 -3.59
CA SER A 24 -23.35 42.99 -4.67
C SER A 24 -22.74 43.46 -5.98
N CYS A 25 -23.25 42.92 -7.08
CA CYS A 25 -22.80 43.29 -8.42
C CYS A 25 -23.23 44.73 -8.75
N PRO A 26 -22.30 45.66 -9.02
CA PRO A 26 -22.64 47.05 -9.36
C PRO A 26 -23.34 47.20 -10.71
N HIS A 27 -23.36 46.15 -11.53
CA HIS A 27 -23.92 46.19 -12.87
C HIS A 27 -25.34 45.65 -12.98
N CYS A 28 -25.74 44.69 -12.14
CA CYS A 28 -27.08 44.11 -12.16
C CYS A 28 -27.79 44.11 -10.80
N GLY A 29 -27.09 44.47 -9.72
CA GLY A 29 -27.66 44.48 -8.36
C GLY A 29 -27.89 43.10 -7.77
N ALA A 30 -27.29 42.05 -8.32
CA ALA A 30 -27.29 40.72 -7.69
C ALA A 30 -26.49 40.79 -6.39
N GLU A 31 -27.13 40.49 -5.26
CA GLU A 31 -26.46 40.33 -3.97
C GLU A 31 -25.69 39.00 -3.98
N PHE A 32 -24.44 39.06 -3.57
CA PHE A 32 -23.64 37.87 -3.31
C PHE A 32 -23.89 37.51 -1.85
N ASP A 33 -24.41 36.31 -1.62
CA ASP A 33 -24.66 35.84 -0.27
C ASP A 33 -23.30 35.47 0.33
N ASP A 34 -22.69 36.41 1.05
CA ASP A 34 -21.48 36.24 1.83
C ASP A 34 -21.84 35.41 3.08
N HIS A 35 -22.32 34.19 2.87
CA HIS A 35 -22.44 33.23 3.96
C HIS A 35 -21.01 32.92 4.42
N GLU A 36 -20.56 33.62 5.46
CA GLU A 36 -19.39 33.26 6.27
C GLU A 36 -19.62 31.84 6.83
N GLU A 37 -19.33 30.84 6.01
CA GLU A 37 -19.06 29.50 6.50
C GLU A 37 -17.67 29.53 7.17
N GLU A 38 -17.67 29.86 8.46
CA GLU A 38 -16.70 29.26 9.39
C GLU A 38 -16.59 27.77 9.04
N PRO A 39 -15.38 27.18 8.95
CA PRO A 39 -15.19 25.82 8.45
C PRO A 39 -15.73 24.80 9.46
N VAL A 40 -17.04 24.57 9.40
CA VAL A 40 -17.67 23.39 9.96
C VAL A 40 -17.25 22.21 9.11
N GLY A 41 -16.43 21.36 9.72
CA GLY A 41 -16.10 20.07 9.16
C GLY A 41 -17.35 19.23 8.87
N ALA A 42 -17.12 18.30 7.95
CA ALA A 42 -17.94 17.17 7.53
C ALA A 42 -18.81 17.38 6.28
N ALA A 43 -18.46 16.54 5.29
CA ALA A 43 -19.36 15.90 4.33
C ALA A 43 -19.78 16.70 3.08
N ALA A 44 -18.85 16.77 2.14
CA ALA A 44 -19.09 16.47 0.72
C ALA A 44 -17.69 16.19 0.12
N ALA A 45 -17.08 15.02 0.34
CA ALA A 45 -17.48 13.82 -0.37
C ALA A 45 -18.06 14.16 -1.75
N GLN A 46 -17.26 14.83 -2.59
CA GLN A 46 -17.26 14.49 -4.00
C GLN A 46 -16.80 13.03 -4.07
N SER A 47 -17.77 12.13 -3.83
CA SER A 47 -17.80 10.89 -4.55
C SER A 47 -17.75 11.30 -6.01
N GLU A 48 -16.61 11.08 -6.65
CA GLU A 48 -16.65 10.57 -8.01
C GLU A 48 -17.37 9.21 -7.97
N ALA A 49 -18.69 9.27 -7.73
CA ALA A 49 -19.58 8.32 -8.33
C ALA A 49 -19.42 8.64 -9.81
N VAL A 50 -18.72 7.76 -10.51
CA VAL A 50 -18.98 7.55 -11.92
C VAL A 50 -20.47 7.23 -11.97
N ASP A 51 -21.30 8.25 -12.14
CA ASP A 51 -22.71 8.10 -12.41
C ASP A 51 -22.73 7.48 -13.80
N GLU A 52 -22.71 6.15 -13.86
CA GLU A 52 -22.86 5.41 -15.10
C GLU A 52 -24.25 5.74 -15.62
N GLU A 53 -24.32 6.75 -16.49
CA GLU A 53 -25.58 7.20 -17.07
C GLU A 53 -26.12 6.13 -18.01
N VAL A 54 -27.27 5.54 -17.66
CA VAL A 54 -27.97 4.58 -18.51
C VAL A 54 -29.08 5.30 -19.26
N ALA A 55 -29.31 4.94 -20.52
CA ALA A 55 -30.42 5.50 -21.29
C ALA A 55 -31.75 4.87 -20.85
N CYS A 56 -32.73 5.70 -20.47
CA CYS A 56 -34.08 5.25 -20.17
C CYS A 56 -34.67 4.49 -21.38
N PRO A 57 -35.14 3.24 -21.23
CA PRO A 57 -35.64 2.42 -22.33
C PRO A 57 -36.92 2.97 -22.97
N VAL A 58 -37.65 3.83 -22.26
CA VAL A 58 -38.92 4.40 -22.74
C VAL A 58 -38.71 5.66 -23.58
N CYS A 59 -37.75 6.52 -23.22
CA CYS A 59 -37.58 7.83 -23.87
C CYS A 59 -36.15 8.18 -24.31
N GLY A 60 -35.16 7.32 -24.02
CA GLY A 60 -33.76 7.49 -24.39
C GLY A 60 -33.02 8.59 -23.61
N ALA A 61 -33.61 9.14 -22.53
CA ALA A 61 -32.93 10.11 -21.69
C ALA A 61 -31.87 9.45 -20.82
N ALA A 62 -30.68 10.04 -20.72
CA ALA A 62 -29.67 9.65 -19.74
C ALA A 62 -30.25 9.82 -18.32
N VAL A 63 -30.17 8.75 -17.54
CA VAL A 63 -30.63 8.68 -16.16
C VAL A 63 -29.58 7.98 -15.32
N GLY A 64 -29.36 8.45 -14.09
CA GLY A 64 -28.44 7.79 -13.16
C GLY A 64 -29.01 6.45 -12.68
N LEU A 65 -28.13 5.50 -12.37
CA LEU A 65 -28.51 4.14 -11.92
C LEU A 65 -29.34 4.12 -10.62
N SER A 66 -29.32 5.21 -9.86
CA SER A 66 -29.95 5.32 -8.54
C SER A 66 -31.37 5.87 -8.55
N ILE A 67 -31.91 6.22 -9.72
CA ILE A 67 -33.24 6.84 -9.80
C ILE A 67 -34.33 5.79 -10.05
N THR A 68 -35.41 5.85 -9.28
CA THR A 68 -36.55 4.91 -9.37
C THR A 68 -37.59 5.31 -10.42
N SER A 69 -37.47 6.51 -11.00
CA SER A 69 -38.32 6.96 -12.10
C SER A 69 -37.59 7.94 -13.02
N CYS A 70 -37.89 7.86 -14.32
CA CYS A 70 -37.29 8.76 -15.29
C CYS A 70 -37.86 10.18 -15.15
N PRO A 71 -37.04 11.22 -14.91
CA PRO A 71 -37.52 12.60 -14.74
C PRO A 71 -38.08 13.19 -16.04
N LYS A 72 -37.79 12.59 -17.20
CA LYS A 72 -38.20 13.11 -18.50
C LYS A 72 -39.54 12.55 -18.99
N CYS A 73 -39.82 11.27 -18.75
CA CYS A 73 -41.05 10.62 -19.22
C CYS A 73 -41.94 10.07 -18.10
N GLY A 74 -41.47 10.05 -16.85
CA GLY A 74 -42.22 9.52 -15.72
C GLY A 74 -42.35 8.00 -15.69
N ALA A 75 -41.56 7.27 -16.47
CA ALA A 75 -41.52 5.81 -16.39
C ALA A 75 -40.90 5.38 -15.07
N GLU A 76 -41.63 4.59 -14.29
CA GLU A 76 -41.14 3.97 -13.06
C GLU A 76 -40.28 2.75 -13.42
N PHE A 77 -39.12 2.63 -12.77
CA PHE A 77 -38.23 1.48 -12.90
C PHE A 77 -38.59 0.50 -11.80
N GLU A 78 -39.04 -0.69 -12.19
CA GLU A 78 -39.30 -1.77 -11.24
C GLU A 78 -37.93 -2.38 -10.85
N GLU A 79 -37.61 -2.32 -9.56
CA GLU A 79 -36.43 -2.98 -8.98
C GLU A 79 -36.67 -4.49 -9.00
N GLU A 80 -36.61 -5.11 -10.19
CA GLU A 80 -36.51 -6.56 -10.28
C GLU A 80 -35.10 -6.95 -9.79
N GLU A 81 -35.06 -7.59 -8.62
CA GLU A 81 -33.86 -8.25 -8.08
C GLU A 81 -33.24 -9.12 -9.18
N ILE A 82 -32.12 -8.65 -9.73
CA ILE A 82 -31.26 -9.42 -10.63
C ILE A 82 -30.61 -10.56 -9.83
N GLU A 83 -31.38 -11.63 -9.65
CA GLU A 83 -30.90 -12.93 -9.22
C GLU A 83 -29.88 -13.44 -10.26
N GLU A 84 -28.78 -13.97 -9.73
CA GLU A 84 -27.58 -14.42 -10.41
C GLU A 84 -27.85 -15.24 -11.68
N VAL A 85 -27.38 -14.76 -12.84
CA VAL A 85 -27.15 -15.60 -14.03
C VAL A 85 -25.68 -15.51 -14.39
N ILE A 86 -24.86 -16.20 -13.58
CA ILE A 86 -23.56 -16.71 -14.02
C ILE A 86 -23.76 -18.20 -14.18
N GLU A 87 -24.09 -18.68 -15.39
CA GLU A 87 -23.84 -20.08 -15.73
C GLU A 87 -23.84 -20.36 -17.25
N VAL A 88 -22.70 -20.91 -17.70
CA VAL A 88 -22.43 -21.82 -18.83
C VAL A 88 -22.26 -21.26 -20.25
N GLU A 89 -20.99 -21.13 -20.67
CA GLU A 89 -20.43 -21.76 -21.89
C GLU A 89 -18.89 -21.89 -21.67
N GLU A 90 -18.41 -23.07 -21.24
CA GLU A 90 -17.75 -24.10 -22.07
C GLU A 90 -16.52 -23.60 -22.86
N LYS A 91 -15.40 -24.30 -23.04
CA LYS A 91 -14.82 -25.57 -22.60
C LYS A 91 -13.55 -25.73 -23.44
N GLN A 92 -12.45 -26.11 -22.80
CA GLN A 92 -11.35 -26.90 -23.37
C GLN A 92 -10.86 -26.56 -24.79
N VAL A 93 -9.81 -25.74 -24.90
CA VAL A 93 -8.77 -25.95 -25.92
C VAL A 93 -7.43 -25.57 -25.33
N PHE A 94 -6.70 -26.55 -24.79
CA PHE A 94 -5.29 -26.75 -25.11
C PHE A 94 -4.90 -28.12 -24.58
N LYS A 95 -5.06 -29.13 -25.43
CA LYS A 95 -4.48 -30.45 -25.22
C LYS A 95 -3.09 -30.44 -25.84
N GLU A 96 -2.17 -30.98 -25.05
CA GLU A 96 -0.77 -31.20 -25.30
C GLU A 96 -0.50 -31.94 -26.61
N ASP A 97 0.52 -31.48 -27.33
CA ASP A 97 1.27 -32.26 -28.30
C ASP A 97 2.77 -32.13 -28.00
N ILE A 98 3.50 -33.18 -28.37
CA ILE A 98 4.96 -33.42 -28.34
C ILE A 98 5.39 -34.25 -27.11
N SER A 99 5.22 -35.58 -27.09
CA SER A 99 5.86 -36.66 -27.87
C SER A 99 7.34 -36.95 -27.50
N GLU A 100 7.51 -38.14 -26.91
CA GLU A 100 8.57 -39.14 -27.16
C GLU A 100 10.02 -38.80 -26.77
N ASP A 101 10.55 -39.53 -25.76
CA ASP A 101 11.49 -40.64 -25.98
C ASP A 101 12.17 -41.05 -24.66
N GLU A 102 11.92 -42.27 -24.19
CA GLU A 102 12.88 -42.99 -23.34
C GLU A 102 13.96 -43.61 -24.23
N PRO A 103 15.20 -43.72 -23.74
CA PRO A 103 15.64 -45.09 -23.44
C PRO A 103 16.46 -45.25 -22.15
N VAL A 104 16.31 -46.45 -21.59
CA VAL A 104 16.85 -47.02 -20.34
C VAL A 104 18.37 -47.39 -20.46
N PRO A 105 19.02 -48.07 -19.46
CA PRO A 105 20.02 -47.53 -18.52
C PRO A 105 21.46 -48.06 -18.75
N MET A 106 22.48 -47.45 -18.12
CA MET A 106 23.77 -48.12 -17.92
C MET A 106 24.45 -47.81 -16.57
N LYS A 107 24.89 -48.90 -15.94
CA LYS A 107 25.72 -49.00 -14.73
C LYS A 107 27.21 -48.80 -15.09
N ALA A 108 28.00 -48.16 -14.23
CA ALA A 108 29.42 -48.47 -13.94
C ALA A 108 29.91 -47.57 -12.78
N ALA A 109 30.23 -48.10 -11.59
CA ALA A 109 31.58 -48.51 -11.14
C ALA A 109 32.42 -47.32 -10.61
N VAL A 110 33.21 -47.32 -9.52
CA VAL A 110 33.63 -48.23 -8.42
C VAL A 110 34.76 -47.46 -7.66
N LYS A 111 35.01 -47.81 -6.38
CA LYS A 111 36.15 -47.48 -5.46
C LYS A 111 35.94 -46.22 -4.58
N ALA A 112 36.14 -46.25 -3.27
CA ALA A 112 37.29 -46.83 -2.57
C ALA A 112 37.01 -47.48 -1.18
N LYS A 113 38.03 -48.25 -0.78
CA LYS A 113 38.19 -49.31 0.23
C LYS A 113 38.42 -48.79 1.70
N PRO A 114 38.65 -49.67 2.72
CA PRO A 114 38.01 -49.62 4.05
C PRO A 114 38.93 -49.36 5.29
N LYS A 115 38.26 -49.19 6.46
CA LYS A 115 38.54 -49.53 7.91
C LYS A 115 39.97 -49.95 8.35
N PRO A 116 40.41 -49.68 9.62
CA PRO A 116 39.79 -50.29 10.82
C PRO A 116 39.82 -49.50 12.17
N THR A 117 38.76 -49.64 12.97
CA THR A 117 38.68 -49.58 14.46
C THR A 117 39.39 -50.81 15.09
N PRO A 118 39.75 -50.93 16.41
CA PRO A 118 38.88 -50.64 17.59
C PRO A 118 39.53 -50.40 19.00
N ALA A 119 38.74 -49.96 19.99
CA ALA A 119 38.78 -50.33 21.43
C ALA A 119 37.73 -49.50 22.21
N ALA A 120 36.57 -50.02 22.63
CA ALA A 120 36.28 -50.83 23.84
C ALA A 120 36.13 -50.05 25.18
N LYS A 121 34.88 -49.60 25.47
CA LYS A 121 34.03 -49.70 26.72
C LYS A 121 34.59 -49.37 28.13
N PRO A 122 33.76 -49.29 29.22
CA PRO A 122 32.34 -48.92 29.40
C PRO A 122 32.08 -48.00 30.65
N LYS A 123 30.85 -47.48 30.84
CA LYS A 123 30.03 -47.67 32.09
C LYS A 123 28.71 -46.90 32.06
N ALA A 124 27.67 -47.60 32.53
CA ALA A 124 26.29 -47.17 32.66
C ALA A 124 26.03 -46.33 33.93
N LYS A 125 25.00 -45.47 33.87
CA LYS A 125 24.14 -45.13 35.00
C LYS A 125 22.68 -45.03 34.50
N PRO A 126 21.70 -45.73 35.12
CA PRO A 126 20.29 -45.52 34.85
C PRO A 126 19.65 -44.69 35.98
N LYS A 127 18.68 -43.82 35.63
CA LYS A 127 17.50 -43.34 36.39
C LYS A 127 17.01 -41.98 35.85
N PRO A 128 15.76 -41.55 36.12
CA PRO A 128 14.49 -42.28 36.17
C PRO A 128 13.45 -41.69 35.19
N LYS A 129 12.38 -42.44 34.92
CA LYS A 129 11.24 -42.02 34.09
C LYS A 129 10.45 -40.92 34.79
N GLY A 130 10.70 -39.67 34.44
CA GLY A 130 9.74 -38.58 34.63
C GLY A 130 8.70 -38.65 33.53
N HIS A 131 7.43 -38.72 33.89
CA HIS A 131 6.33 -38.54 32.95
C HIS A 131 6.43 -37.13 32.40
N VAL A 132 6.96 -37.01 31.18
CA VAL A 132 6.82 -35.79 30.39
C VAL A 132 5.35 -35.78 29.97
N PRO A 133 4.56 -34.73 30.27
CA PRO A 133 3.23 -34.63 29.72
C PRO A 133 3.37 -34.69 28.20
N LEU A 134 2.56 -35.57 27.62
CA LEU A 134 2.31 -35.74 26.20
C LEU A 134 2.41 -34.38 25.51
N MET A 135 3.57 -34.11 24.89
CA MET A 135 3.71 -33.01 23.95
C MET A 135 2.73 -33.36 22.85
N ALA A 136 1.53 -32.79 22.94
CA ALA A 136 0.53 -32.86 21.90
C ALA A 136 1.26 -32.57 20.58
N ASP A 137 1.08 -33.49 19.65
CA ASP A 137 1.73 -33.54 18.34
C ASP A 137 1.98 -32.14 17.79
N LEU A 138 3.23 -31.67 17.84
CA LEU A 138 3.61 -30.50 17.06
C LEU A 138 3.51 -30.93 15.58
N PRO A 139 2.66 -30.28 14.76
CA PRO A 139 2.54 -30.66 13.35
C PRO A 139 3.88 -30.39 12.66
N ALA A 140 4.67 -31.45 12.49
CA ALA A 140 6.00 -31.42 11.90
C ALA A 140 5.96 -31.41 10.37
N SER A 141 4.89 -30.85 9.78
CA SER A 141 4.76 -30.70 8.33
C SER A 141 4.51 -29.24 8.01
N ILE A 142 5.48 -28.63 7.33
CA ILE A 142 5.42 -27.27 6.78
C ILE A 142 4.24 -27.09 5.78
N MET A 143 3.62 -28.18 5.34
CA MET A 143 2.46 -28.17 4.44
C MET A 143 1.11 -28.36 5.16
N ASP A 144 1.07 -28.29 6.50
CA ASP A 144 -0.21 -28.30 7.21
C ASP A 144 -0.98 -27.02 6.89
N PHE A 145 -2.16 -27.15 6.28
CA PHE A 145 -3.02 -26.02 5.91
C PHE A 145 -3.35 -25.13 7.11
N ARG A 146 -3.34 -25.67 8.34
CA ARG A 146 -3.51 -24.88 9.55
C ARG A 146 -2.34 -23.95 9.83
N VAL A 147 -1.11 -24.37 9.54
CA VAL A 147 0.09 -23.53 9.69
C VAL A 147 0.06 -22.40 8.66
N ILE A 148 -0.35 -22.71 7.42
CA ILE A 148 -0.54 -21.72 6.36
C ILE A 148 -1.64 -20.73 6.74
N GLY A 149 -2.79 -21.21 7.23
CA GLY A 149 -3.90 -20.37 7.69
C GLY A 149 -3.50 -19.44 8.85
N VAL A 150 -2.81 -19.96 9.87
CA VAL A 150 -2.30 -19.15 10.98
C VAL A 150 -1.28 -18.12 10.50
N ALA A 151 -0.38 -18.48 9.56
CA ALA A 151 0.59 -17.55 8.99
C ALA A 151 -0.10 -16.40 8.23
N LEU A 152 -1.14 -16.68 7.45
CA LEU A 152 -1.92 -15.66 6.74
C LEU A 152 -2.68 -14.73 7.71
N ILE A 153 -3.23 -15.26 8.81
CA ILE A 153 -3.84 -14.43 9.86
C ILE A 153 -2.82 -13.50 10.50
N ILE A 154 -1.65 -14.01 10.88
CA ILE A 154 -0.59 -13.19 11.47
C ILE A 154 -0.16 -12.09 10.50
N LEU A 155 0.02 -12.43 9.22
CA LEU A 155 0.40 -11.47 8.18
C LEU A 155 -0.70 -10.41 7.97
N GLY A 156 -1.98 -10.81 8.05
CA GLY A 156 -3.12 -9.89 8.03
C GLY A 156 -3.14 -8.94 9.23
N ILE A 157 -2.89 -9.43 10.45
CA ILE A 157 -2.82 -8.60 11.66
C ILE A 157 -1.67 -7.59 11.57
N ILE A 158 -0.48 -8.04 11.14
CA ILE A 158 0.67 -7.16 10.94
C ILE A 158 0.35 -6.11 9.87
N GLY A 159 -0.24 -6.52 8.75
CA GLY A 159 -0.66 -5.61 7.69
C GLY A 159 -1.64 -4.55 8.18
N ALA A 160 -2.64 -4.94 8.98
CA ALA A 160 -3.61 -4.03 9.57
C ALA A 160 -2.95 -3.05 10.57
N GLN A 161 -2.04 -3.52 11.42
CA GLN A 161 -1.29 -2.64 12.32
C GLN A 161 -0.43 -1.63 11.57
N VAL A 162 0.23 -2.06 10.49
CA VAL A 162 1.02 -1.16 9.64
C VAL A 162 0.11 -0.13 8.95
N ALA A 163 -1.05 -0.53 8.43
CA ALA A 163 -2.01 0.39 7.84
C ALA A 163 -2.47 1.46 8.84
N LEU A 164 -2.86 1.05 10.06
CA LEU A 164 -3.25 1.98 11.12
C LEU A 164 -2.10 2.92 11.53
N MET A 165 -0.87 2.41 11.57
CA MET A 165 0.31 3.22 11.87
C MET A 165 0.59 4.22 10.76
N ILE A 166 0.39 3.83 9.49
CA ILE A 166 0.50 4.71 8.33
C ILE A 166 -0.54 5.81 8.42
N ASP A 167 -1.81 5.49 8.64
CA ASP A 167 -2.88 6.49 8.78
C ASP A 167 -2.63 7.45 9.94
N TRP A 168 -2.18 6.93 11.10
CA TRP A 168 -1.78 7.76 12.23
C TRP A 168 -0.60 8.67 11.89
N TYR A 169 0.40 8.15 11.18
CA TYR A 169 1.55 8.91 10.71
C TYR A 169 1.11 10.04 9.77
N TRP A 170 0.23 9.78 8.80
CA TRP A 170 -0.29 10.80 7.90
C TRP A 170 -1.18 11.84 8.59
N GLY A 171 -1.83 11.50 9.71
CA GLY A 171 -2.53 12.49 10.53
C GLY A 171 -1.60 13.44 11.29
N TRP A 172 -0.38 13.00 11.62
CA TRP A 172 0.62 13.84 12.28
C TRP A 172 1.52 14.59 11.31
N VAL A 173 1.81 13.97 10.16
CA VAL A 173 2.73 14.50 9.17
C VAL A 173 2.01 15.47 8.25
N PRO A 174 2.47 16.73 8.14
CA PRO A 174 1.87 17.69 7.23
C PRO A 174 1.88 17.17 5.78
N PRO A 175 0.88 17.56 4.95
CA PRO A 175 0.89 17.23 3.53
C PRO A 175 2.23 17.64 2.89
N ILE A 176 2.82 16.71 2.13
CA ILE A 176 4.15 16.88 1.53
C ILE A 176 4.14 18.02 0.52
N GLU A 177 3.03 18.22 -0.18
CA GLU A 177 2.85 19.26 -1.20
C GLU A 177 2.99 20.67 -0.61
N ASP A 178 2.34 20.91 0.54
CA ASP A 178 2.37 22.19 1.23
C ASP A 178 3.72 22.47 1.91
N ASN A 179 4.48 21.43 2.23
CA ASN A 179 5.70 21.51 3.02
C ASN A 179 6.93 20.96 2.28
N LEU A 180 6.88 20.89 0.96
CA LEU A 180 7.94 20.29 0.13
C LEU A 180 9.33 20.85 0.47
N GLY A 181 9.41 22.16 0.72
CA GLY A 181 10.63 22.82 1.15
C GLY A 181 11.20 22.26 2.46
N LEU A 182 10.38 21.97 3.46
CA LEU A 182 10.82 21.40 4.75
C LEU A 182 11.35 19.98 4.55
N PHE A 183 10.61 19.14 3.81
CA PHE A 183 10.97 17.76 3.57
C PHE A 183 12.22 17.60 2.69
N ILE A 184 12.53 18.57 1.80
CA ILE A 184 13.82 18.63 1.08
C ILE A 184 14.92 19.20 1.99
N ALA A 185 14.61 20.22 2.79
CA ALA A 185 15.61 20.87 3.63
C ALA A 185 16.18 19.93 4.71
N ILE A 186 15.35 19.10 5.34
CA ILE A 186 15.80 18.16 6.39
C ILE A 186 16.91 17.20 5.89
N PRO A 187 16.72 16.40 4.83
CA PRO A 187 17.77 15.50 4.34
C PRO A 187 18.98 16.28 3.83
N VAL A 188 18.80 17.44 3.19
CA VAL A 188 19.91 18.30 2.77
C VAL A 188 20.75 18.76 3.97
N VAL A 189 20.11 19.23 5.05
CA VAL A 189 20.80 19.63 6.29
C VAL A 189 21.50 18.44 6.94
N LEU A 190 20.87 17.26 6.99
CA LEU A 190 21.51 16.04 7.50
C LEU A 190 22.73 15.64 6.66
N LEU A 191 22.67 15.81 5.34
CA LEU A 191 23.74 15.48 4.42
C LEU A 191 24.93 16.45 4.58
N PHE A 192 24.68 17.76 4.62
CA PHE A 192 25.71 18.77 4.89
C PHE A 192 26.28 18.65 6.31
N GLY A 193 25.42 18.46 7.31
CA GLY A 193 25.83 18.25 8.70
C GLY A 193 26.66 16.99 8.88
N GLY A 194 26.26 15.89 8.20
CA GLY A 194 27.00 14.64 8.16
C GLY A 194 28.37 14.79 7.50
N ILE A 195 28.46 15.49 6.36
CA ILE A 195 29.75 15.78 5.69
C ILE A 195 30.65 16.63 6.59
N LEU A 196 30.10 17.68 7.22
CA LEU A 196 30.86 18.55 8.11
C LEU A 196 31.40 17.77 9.32
N ALA A 197 30.55 16.97 9.96
CA ALA A 197 30.94 16.10 11.08
C ALA A 197 32.01 15.10 10.66
N PHE A 198 31.86 14.48 9.48
CA PHE A 198 32.86 13.58 8.91
C PHE A 198 34.20 14.28 8.67
N MET A 199 34.20 15.51 8.14
CA MET A 199 35.41 16.31 7.97
C MET A 199 36.09 16.65 9.31
N LEU A 200 35.31 16.99 10.33
CA LEU A 200 35.83 17.27 11.68
C LEU A 200 36.43 16.01 12.33
N ILE A 201 35.77 14.86 12.18
CA ILE A 201 36.27 13.55 12.63
C ILE A 201 37.56 13.20 11.91
N LYS A 202 37.61 13.33 10.57
CA LYS A 202 38.80 13.06 9.78
C LYS A 202 39.97 13.95 10.22
N LYS A 203 39.70 15.23 10.46
CA LYS A 203 40.69 16.17 11.01
C LYS A 203 41.17 15.76 12.41
N ALA A 204 40.29 15.28 13.28
CA ALA A 204 40.64 14.80 14.61
C ALA A 204 41.48 13.51 14.57
N LEU A 205 41.16 12.58 13.68
CA LEU A 205 41.91 11.34 13.45
C LEU A 205 43.32 11.63 12.91
N SER A 206 43.46 12.56 11.96
CA SER A 206 44.78 13.03 11.50
C SER A 206 45.60 13.70 12.61
N GLY A 207 44.95 14.18 13.66
CA GLY A 207 45.57 14.75 14.87
C GLY A 207 45.91 13.71 15.94
N GLY A 208 45.76 12.41 15.68
CA GLY A 208 46.14 11.34 16.60
C GLY A 208 45.18 11.11 17.77
N LYS A 209 43.95 11.65 17.72
CA LYS A 209 42.93 11.37 18.74
C LYS A 209 42.27 10.02 18.46
N GLU A 210 42.23 9.16 19.47
CA GLU A 210 41.45 7.91 19.40
C GLU A 210 39.96 8.23 19.53
N LEU A 211 39.16 7.75 18.56
CA LEU A 211 37.70 7.87 18.59
C LEU A 211 37.08 6.53 18.97
N PRO A 212 35.92 6.55 19.64
CA PRO A 212 35.19 5.33 19.93
C PRO A 212 34.82 4.62 18.62
N SER A 213 35.11 3.31 18.56
CA SER A 213 34.93 2.44 17.39
C SER A 213 33.52 2.46 16.75
N ILE A 214 32.50 2.86 17.53
CA ILE A 214 31.10 2.88 17.08
C ILE A 214 30.76 4.09 16.18
N MET A 215 31.52 5.20 16.28
CA MET A 215 31.17 6.47 15.64
C MET A 215 31.16 6.46 14.09
N PRO A 216 32.11 5.79 13.39
CA PRO A 216 32.16 5.80 11.93
C PRO A 216 30.96 5.10 11.27
N SER A 217 30.46 4.03 11.90
CA SER A 217 29.34 3.25 11.38
C SER A 217 28.03 4.03 11.42
N MET A 218 27.76 4.73 12.54
CA MET A 218 26.56 5.55 12.65
C MET A 218 26.56 6.76 11.71
N MET A 219 27.71 7.41 11.50
CA MET A 219 27.81 8.53 10.57
C MET A 219 27.52 8.09 9.12
N LEU A 220 28.02 6.92 8.73
CA LEU A 220 27.75 6.35 7.41
C LEU A 220 26.27 5.97 7.25
N SER A 221 25.65 5.37 8.27
CA SER A 221 24.23 5.00 8.17
C SER A 221 23.32 6.22 8.05
N ILE A 222 23.57 7.28 8.84
CA ILE A 222 22.80 8.53 8.78
C ILE A 222 22.97 9.19 7.41
N PHE A 223 24.19 9.20 6.87
CA PHE A 223 24.46 9.77 5.55
C PHE A 223 23.77 9.00 4.42
N LEU A 224 23.85 7.67 4.42
CA LEU A 224 23.16 6.83 3.44
C LEU A 224 21.64 6.96 3.55
N PHE A 225 21.11 7.06 4.78
CA PHE A 225 19.69 7.31 5.01
C PHE A 225 19.25 8.66 4.44
N ALA A 226 20.05 9.73 4.62
CA ALA A 226 19.75 11.05 4.06
C ALA A 226 19.73 11.03 2.53
N ILE A 227 20.67 10.33 1.89
CA ILE A 227 20.68 10.14 0.43
C ILE A 227 19.43 9.38 -0.01
N PHE A 228 19.11 8.27 0.66
CA PHE A 228 17.94 7.46 0.33
C PHE A 228 16.64 8.27 0.47
N ALA A 229 16.49 9.03 1.56
CA ALA A 229 15.33 9.91 1.78
C ALA A 229 15.19 10.95 0.66
N LEU A 230 16.31 11.55 0.22
CA LEU A 230 16.32 12.51 -0.89
C LEU A 230 15.91 11.84 -2.22
N ILE A 231 16.39 10.62 -2.48
CA ILE A 231 15.99 9.85 -3.67
C ILE A 231 14.49 9.55 -3.65
N VAL A 232 13.98 9.01 -2.54
CA VAL A 232 12.54 8.71 -2.38
C VAL A 232 11.70 9.96 -2.60
N MET A 233 12.17 11.11 -2.11
CA MET A 233 11.45 12.37 -2.27
C MET A 233 11.47 12.91 -3.70
N VAL A 234 12.62 12.82 -4.40
CA VAL A 234 12.69 13.17 -5.84
C VAL A 234 11.84 12.22 -6.68
N MET A 235 11.72 10.97 -6.26
CA MET A 235 10.88 9.96 -6.92
C MET A 235 9.45 9.93 -6.37
N TRP A 236 9.03 10.89 -5.54
CA TRP A 236 7.73 10.83 -4.88
C TRP A 236 6.57 10.77 -5.88
N ASP A 237 6.53 11.69 -6.84
CA ASP A 237 5.48 11.74 -7.86
C ASP A 237 5.42 10.47 -8.73
N PRO A 238 6.53 9.99 -9.34
CA PRO A 238 6.47 8.77 -10.15
C PRO A 238 6.13 7.52 -9.33
N ILE A 239 6.56 7.45 -8.07
CA ILE A 239 6.20 6.35 -7.16
C ILE A 239 4.72 6.42 -6.81
N ASN A 240 4.21 7.60 -6.47
CA ASN A 240 2.81 7.77 -6.06
C ASN A 240 1.87 7.51 -7.24
N SER A 241 2.20 7.99 -8.44
CA SER A 241 1.47 7.67 -9.66
C SER A 241 1.43 6.16 -9.92
N ALA A 242 2.57 5.47 -9.87
CA ALA A 242 2.62 4.02 -10.09
C ALA A 242 1.89 3.21 -8.99
N LEU A 243 1.92 3.68 -7.74
CA LEU A 243 1.19 3.05 -6.65
C LEU A 243 -0.32 3.23 -6.78
N GLN A 244 -0.78 4.42 -7.19
CA GLN A 244 -2.20 4.70 -7.39
C GLN A 244 -2.81 3.83 -8.50
N ASP A 245 -2.07 3.61 -9.58
CA ASP A 245 -2.50 2.73 -10.68
C ASP A 245 -2.63 1.25 -10.27
N SER A 246 -2.02 0.83 -9.15
CA SER A 246 -2.01 -0.55 -8.68
C SER A 246 -2.88 -0.82 -7.45
N LYS A 247 -3.47 0.22 -6.83
CA LYS A 247 -4.24 0.11 -5.56
C LYS A 247 -5.38 -0.91 -5.63
N GLY A 248 -6.13 -0.95 -6.73
CA GLY A 248 -7.25 -1.89 -6.89
C GLY A 248 -6.81 -3.36 -6.92
N ALA A 249 -5.75 -3.66 -7.68
CA ALA A 249 -5.25 -5.03 -7.82
C ALA A 249 -4.60 -5.55 -6.53
N VAL A 250 -3.86 -4.69 -5.82
CA VAL A 250 -3.17 -5.08 -4.58
C VAL A 250 -4.18 -5.24 -3.43
N ALA A 251 -5.13 -4.32 -3.27
CA ALA A 251 -6.17 -4.44 -2.24
C ALA A 251 -7.07 -5.67 -2.47
N GLY A 252 -7.46 -5.92 -3.73
CA GLY A 252 -8.19 -7.13 -4.11
C GLY A 252 -7.40 -8.41 -3.81
N GLY A 253 -6.10 -8.43 -4.11
CA GLY A 253 -5.22 -9.56 -3.79
C GLY A 253 -5.14 -9.87 -2.29
N PHE A 254 -5.03 -8.86 -1.43
CA PHE A 254 -5.02 -9.05 0.03
C PHE A 254 -6.37 -9.53 0.57
N LEU A 255 -7.49 -9.03 0.04
CA LEU A 255 -8.83 -9.47 0.44
C LEU A 255 -9.05 -10.95 0.07
N ILE A 256 -8.69 -11.34 -1.15
CA ILE A 256 -8.76 -12.74 -1.61
C ILE A 256 -7.87 -13.63 -0.73
N ALA A 257 -6.64 -13.22 -0.46
CA ALA A 257 -5.72 -14.00 0.39
C ALA A 257 -6.25 -14.17 1.83
N LEU A 258 -6.91 -13.15 2.38
CA LEU A 258 -7.53 -13.21 3.70
C LEU A 258 -8.71 -14.20 3.70
N ILE A 259 -9.62 -14.09 2.72
CA ILE A 259 -10.77 -15.01 2.59
C ILE A 259 -10.30 -16.45 2.43
N VAL A 260 -9.33 -16.70 1.54
CA VAL A 260 -8.73 -18.03 1.35
C VAL A 260 -8.06 -18.53 2.62
N GLY A 261 -7.30 -17.68 3.32
CA GLY A 261 -6.66 -18.04 4.58
C GLY A 261 -7.64 -18.44 5.67
N VAL A 262 -8.77 -17.74 5.78
CA VAL A 262 -9.86 -18.08 6.72
C VAL A 262 -10.51 -19.41 6.32
N LEU A 263 -10.84 -19.61 5.04
CA LEU A 263 -11.43 -20.86 4.55
C LEU A 263 -10.53 -22.07 4.81
N LEU A 264 -9.23 -21.96 4.54
CA LEU A 264 -8.25 -23.03 4.80
C LEU A 264 -8.09 -23.37 6.29
N LEU A 265 -8.48 -22.47 7.19
CA LEU A 265 -8.46 -22.73 8.64
C LEU A 265 -9.64 -23.57 9.11
N PHE A 266 -10.76 -23.52 8.37
CA PHE A 266 -11.98 -24.27 8.67
C PHE A 266 -12.10 -25.60 7.90
N MET A 267 -11.24 -25.83 6.90
CA MET A 267 -11.05 -27.12 6.22
C MET A 267 -10.09 -28.03 6.98
#